data_AF-K9U0D5-F1
#
_entry.id   AF-K9U0D5-F1
#
_cell.length_a   1.000
_cell.length_b   1.000
_cell.length_c   1.000
_cell.angle_alpha   90.00
_cell.angle_beta   90.00
_cell.angle_gamma   90.00
#
_symmetry.space_group_name_H-M   'P 1'
#
loop_
_entity.id
_entity.type
_entity.pdbx_description
1 polymer ?
#
loop_
_entity_poly.entity_id
_entity_poly.type
_entity_poly.pdbx_seq_one_letter_code
_entity_poly.pdbx_strand_id
1 'polypeptide(L)'
;MDNQHVLSQNSLQRFATIALALLLAIAIAIVGAYLLSPADPYIKGVLSLSGDPMQGNAIFQMNCAGCHGFQAEGNVGPSLQGVSKRKSGYGLIHQVISGDTPPMPKFQPSEKEMADLLSYLETL
;
A
#
# COMPACT_ATOMS: atom_id res chain seq x y z
N MET A 1 1.87 62.36 -9.08
CA MET A 1 1.74 61.30 -10.12
C MET A 1 1.69 59.92 -9.46
N ASP A 2 1.10 59.81 -8.27
CA ASP A 2 1.41 58.71 -7.32
C ASP A 2 0.30 57.65 -7.19
N ASN A 3 -0.87 57.89 -7.79
CA ASN A 3 -2.03 56.97 -7.67
C ASN A 3 -1.94 55.73 -8.58
N GLN A 4 -1.03 55.71 -9.56
CA GLN A 4 -0.93 54.60 -10.51
C GLN A 4 -0.15 53.39 -9.93
N HIS A 5 0.79 53.64 -9.01
CA HIS A 5 1.57 52.61 -8.35
C HIS A 5 0.78 51.86 -7.26
N VAL A 6 -0.12 52.53 -6.54
CA VAL A 6 -0.92 51.95 -5.43
C VAL A 6 -2.00 50.99 -5.97
N LEU A 7 -2.63 51.33 -7.09
CA LEU A 7 -3.64 50.47 -7.73
C LEU A 7 -3.01 49.19 -8.32
N SER A 8 -1.78 49.28 -8.82
CA SER A 8 -1.00 48.14 -9.34
C SER A 8 -0.58 47.16 -8.25
N GLN A 9 -0.09 47.65 -7.10
CA GLN A 9 0.29 46.81 -5.96
C GLN A 9 -0.90 46.06 -5.37
N ASN A 10 -2.05 46.72 -5.18
CA ASN A 10 -3.27 46.07 -4.67
C ASN A 10 -3.80 44.99 -5.63
N SER A 11 -3.68 45.20 -6.94
CA SER A 11 -4.12 44.23 -7.94
C SER A 11 -3.22 42.99 -7.93
N LEU A 12 -1.90 43.18 -7.91
CA LEU A 12 -0.92 42.08 -7.85
C LEU A 12 -1.03 41.28 -6.54
N GLN A 13 -1.20 41.95 -5.40
CA GLN A 13 -1.42 41.30 -4.10
C GLN A 13 -2.71 40.47 -4.10
N ARG A 14 -3.81 40.99 -4.66
CA ARG A 14 -5.07 40.24 -4.80
C ARG A 14 -4.92 39.00 -5.66
N PHE A 15 -4.23 39.10 -6.81
CA PHE A 15 -3.94 37.94 -7.65
C PHE A 15 -3.08 36.92 -6.91
N ALA A 16 -2.07 37.36 -6.17
CA ALA A 16 -1.21 36.49 -5.37
C ALA A 16 -1.99 35.77 -4.25
N THR A 17 -2.87 36.46 -3.53
CA THR A 17 -3.70 35.85 -2.48
C THR A 17 -4.71 34.87 -3.04
N ILE A 18 -5.31 35.16 -4.21
CA ILE A 18 -6.25 34.24 -4.87
C ILE A 18 -5.50 32.99 -5.36
N ALA A 19 -4.35 33.17 -6.00
CA ALA A 19 -3.52 32.05 -6.46
C ALA A 19 -3.09 31.14 -5.29
N LEU A 20 -2.63 31.73 -4.17
CA LEU A 20 -2.25 30.97 -2.98
C LEU A 20 -3.44 30.22 -2.37
N ALA A 21 -4.61 30.86 -2.27
CA ALA A 21 -5.81 30.22 -1.75
C ALA A 21 -6.26 29.05 -2.64
N LEU A 22 -6.17 29.19 -3.97
CA LEU A 22 -6.47 28.11 -4.91
C LEU A 22 -5.48 26.95 -4.78
N LEU A 23 -4.18 27.22 -4.69
CA LEU A 23 -3.17 26.18 -4.48
C LEU A 23 -3.40 25.42 -3.16
N LEU A 24 -3.73 26.15 -2.08
CA LEU A 24 -4.06 25.53 -0.80
C LEU A 24 -5.33 24.67 -0.91
N ALA A 25 -6.38 25.16 -1.56
CA ALA A 25 -7.61 24.40 -1.77
C ALA A 25 -7.37 23.12 -2.58
N ILE A 26 -6.53 23.18 -3.63
CA ILE A 26 -6.12 22.01 -4.41
C ILE A 26 -5.34 21.02 -3.55
N ALA A 27 -4.37 21.50 -2.76
CA ALA A 27 -3.59 20.64 -1.87
C ALA A 27 -4.50 19.94 -0.84
N ILE A 28 -5.45 20.68 -0.24
CA ILE A 28 -6.44 20.11 0.69
C ILE A 28 -7.33 19.09 -0.03
N ALA A 29 -7.79 19.37 -1.24
CA ALA A 29 -8.61 18.44 -2.02
C ALA A 29 -7.84 17.14 -2.36
N ILE A 30 -6.58 17.25 -2.75
CA ILE A 30 -5.71 16.10 -3.03
C ILE A 30 -5.49 15.27 -1.75
N VAL A 31 -5.09 15.92 -0.65
CA VAL A 31 -4.90 15.24 0.65
C VAL A 31 -6.20 14.61 1.12
N GLY A 32 -7.33 15.32 1.01
CA GLY A 32 -8.66 14.81 1.32
C GLY A 32 -9.00 13.58 0.48
N ALA A 33 -8.72 13.60 -0.82
CA ALA A 33 -8.93 12.45 -1.69
C ALA A 33 -8.08 11.23 -1.27
N TYR A 34 -6.81 11.44 -0.88
CA TYR A 34 -5.96 10.35 -0.37
C TYR A 34 -6.45 9.81 0.98
N LEU A 35 -6.85 10.68 1.90
CA LEU A 35 -7.30 10.28 3.24
C LEU A 35 -8.69 9.62 3.22
N LEU A 36 -9.56 10.03 2.30
CA LEU A 36 -10.91 9.48 2.13
C LEU A 36 -10.97 8.36 1.09
N SER A 37 -9.85 7.99 0.46
CA SER A 37 -9.82 6.86 -0.46
C SER A 37 -10.22 5.58 0.28
N PRO A 38 -11.30 4.89 -0.13
CA PRO A 38 -11.75 3.70 0.56
C PRO A 38 -10.67 2.62 0.43
N ALA A 39 -10.20 2.11 1.58
CA ALA A 39 -9.30 0.97 1.58
C ALA A 39 -9.96 -0.21 0.83
N ASP A 40 -9.15 -0.88 0.02
CA ASP A 40 -9.53 -1.99 -0.85
C ASP A 40 -10.42 -3.00 -0.09
N PRO A 41 -11.66 -3.28 -0.55
CA PRO A 41 -12.55 -4.23 0.09
C PRO A 41 -11.92 -5.60 0.34
N TYR A 42 -11.09 -6.09 -0.59
CA TYR A 42 -10.39 -7.36 -0.44
C TYR A 42 -9.41 -7.32 0.73
N ILE A 43 -8.58 -6.27 0.81
CA ILE A 43 -7.61 -6.14 1.90
C ILE A 43 -8.31 -6.03 3.26
N LYS A 44 -9.43 -5.28 3.32
CA LYS A 44 -10.26 -5.22 4.53
C LYS A 44 -10.83 -6.59 4.90
N GLY A 45 -11.34 -7.32 3.92
CA GLY A 45 -11.86 -8.68 4.12
C GLY A 45 -10.81 -9.61 4.70
N VAL A 46 -9.64 -9.71 4.05
CA VAL A 46 -8.49 -10.49 4.53
C VAL A 46 -8.13 -10.15 5.98
N LEU A 47 -7.92 -8.85 6.28
CA LEU A 47 -7.46 -8.40 7.59
C LEU A 47 -8.54 -8.54 8.69
N SER A 48 -9.79 -8.79 8.32
CA SER A 48 -10.88 -9.06 9.26
C SER A 48 -11.01 -10.53 9.65
N LEU A 49 -10.34 -11.43 8.93
CA LEU A 49 -10.40 -12.87 9.13
C LEU A 49 -9.27 -13.34 10.06
N SER A 50 -9.54 -14.38 10.85
CA SER A 50 -8.49 -15.15 11.53
C SER A 50 -7.96 -16.24 10.59
N GLY A 51 -6.64 -16.27 10.42
CA GLY A 51 -5.96 -17.27 9.60
C GLY A 51 -5.65 -18.56 10.37
N ASP A 52 -5.45 -19.65 9.63
CA ASP A 52 -4.91 -20.92 10.08
C ASP A 52 -3.50 -21.11 9.51
N PRO A 53 -2.44 -21.12 10.35
CA PRO A 53 -1.07 -21.22 9.88
C PRO A 53 -0.73 -22.58 9.24
N MET A 54 -1.47 -23.65 9.53
CA MET A 54 -1.25 -24.93 8.84
C MET A 54 -1.73 -24.86 7.39
N GLN A 55 -2.90 -24.26 7.17
CA GLN A 55 -3.43 -24.02 5.83
C GLN A 55 -2.54 -23.02 5.08
N GLY A 56 -2.05 -21.99 5.78
CA GLY A 56 -1.10 -21.02 5.24
C GLY A 56 0.22 -21.66 4.80
N ASN A 57 0.74 -22.61 5.58
CA ASN A 57 1.92 -23.38 5.20
C ASN A 57 1.68 -24.15 3.90
N ALA A 58 0.55 -24.86 3.77
CA ALA A 58 0.22 -25.58 2.55
C ALA A 58 0.17 -24.65 1.31
N ILE A 59 -0.45 -23.48 1.45
CA ILE A 59 -0.49 -22.46 0.39
C ILE A 59 0.92 -21.98 0.03
N PHE A 60 1.75 -21.70 1.04
CA PHE A 60 3.14 -21.28 0.85
C PHE A 60 3.95 -22.36 0.11
N GLN A 61 3.82 -23.63 0.49
CA GLN A 61 4.54 -24.73 -0.15
C GLN A 61 4.15 -24.90 -1.61
N MET A 62 2.86 -24.76 -1.94
CA MET A 62 2.38 -24.92 -3.30
C MET A 62 2.75 -23.75 -4.23
N ASN A 63 2.78 -22.52 -3.70
CA ASN A 63 2.82 -21.32 -4.55
C ASN A 63 4.10 -20.47 -4.38
N CYS A 64 4.78 -20.55 -3.24
CA CYS A 64 5.82 -19.58 -2.86
C CYS A 64 7.19 -20.24 -2.64
N ALA A 65 7.23 -21.45 -2.06
CA ALA A 65 8.45 -22.15 -1.67
C ALA A 65 9.41 -22.40 -2.85
N GLY A 66 8.89 -22.58 -4.07
CA GLY A 66 9.73 -22.78 -5.26
C GLY A 66 10.70 -21.62 -5.50
N CYS A 67 10.32 -20.39 -5.16
CA CYS A 67 11.20 -19.21 -5.25
C CYS A 67 11.80 -18.80 -3.91
N HIS A 68 11.06 -18.93 -2.82
CA HIS A 68 11.46 -18.44 -1.50
C HIS A 68 12.10 -19.49 -0.58
N GLY A 69 12.28 -20.73 -1.06
CA GLY A 69 12.82 -21.83 -0.27
C GLY A 69 11.76 -22.58 0.55
N PHE A 70 11.99 -23.86 0.83
CA PHE A 70 11.04 -24.73 1.54
C PHE A 70 10.82 -24.29 3.00
N GLN A 71 11.86 -23.71 3.62
CA GLN A 71 11.84 -23.14 4.97
C GLN A 71 11.82 -21.61 4.92
N ALA A 72 11.41 -21.02 3.79
CA ALA A 72 11.42 -19.58 3.57
C ALA A 72 12.81 -18.90 3.70
N GLU A 73 13.88 -19.68 3.54
CA GLU A 73 15.28 -19.25 3.65
C GLU A 73 15.77 -18.41 2.46
N GLY A 74 14.99 -18.35 1.39
CA GLY A 74 15.31 -17.65 0.15
C GLY A 74 16.03 -18.55 -0.86
N ASN A 75 15.82 -18.25 -2.14
CA ASN A 75 16.53 -18.87 -3.26
C ASN A 75 16.55 -17.89 -4.44
N VAL A 76 15.57 -18.00 -5.35
CA VAL A 76 15.34 -17.02 -6.43
C VAL A 76 14.77 -15.73 -5.85
N GLY A 77 13.79 -15.87 -4.96
CA GLY A 77 13.24 -14.79 -4.15
C GLY A 77 13.99 -14.64 -2.82
N PRO A 78 13.89 -13.48 -2.16
CA PRO A 78 14.54 -13.24 -0.87
C PRO A 78 13.97 -14.14 0.23
N SER A 79 14.73 -14.29 1.33
CA SER A 79 14.22 -14.94 2.54
C SER A 79 13.00 -14.20 3.10
N LEU A 80 12.01 -14.98 3.56
CA LEU A 80 10.82 -14.47 4.24
C LEU A 80 10.84 -14.71 5.76
N GLN A 81 11.93 -15.21 6.32
CA GLN A 81 12.07 -15.34 7.79
C GLN A 81 11.89 -13.98 8.45
N GLY A 82 11.00 -13.87 9.43
CA GLY A 82 10.62 -12.62 10.10
C GLY A 82 10.01 -11.55 9.18
N VAL A 83 9.46 -11.90 8.02
CA VAL A 83 8.91 -10.90 7.07
C VAL A 83 7.77 -10.09 7.69
N SER A 84 6.95 -10.70 8.55
CA SER A 84 5.86 -10.03 9.27
C SER A 84 6.34 -8.99 10.28
N LYS A 85 7.63 -9.00 10.64
CA LYS A 85 8.26 -7.93 11.44
C LYS A 85 8.73 -6.75 10.60
N ARG A 86 8.95 -6.96 9.29
CA ARG A 86 9.47 -5.96 8.35
C ARG A 86 8.39 -5.31 7.50
N LYS A 87 7.27 -6.00 7.28
CA LYS A 87 6.14 -5.52 6.47
C LYS A 87 4.84 -5.68 7.26
N SER A 88 3.96 -4.69 7.11
CA SER A 88 2.58 -4.79 7.62
C SER A 88 1.78 -5.83 6.84
N GLY A 89 0.68 -6.31 7.41
CA GLY A 89 -0.27 -7.18 6.70
C GLY A 89 -0.71 -6.59 5.37
N TYR A 90 -1.05 -5.29 5.34
CA TYR A 90 -1.33 -4.56 4.08
C TYR A 90 -0.19 -4.70 3.06
N GLY A 91 1.05 -4.43 3.49
CA GLY A 91 2.22 -4.47 2.61
C GLY A 91 2.52 -5.88 2.08
N LEU A 92 2.25 -6.90 2.89
CA LEU A 92 2.34 -8.30 2.47
C LEU A 92 1.27 -8.66 1.45
N ILE A 93 0.00 -8.31 1.72
CA ILE A 93 -1.11 -8.56 0.79
C ILE A 93 -0.83 -7.88 -0.55
N HIS A 94 -0.45 -6.59 -0.53
CA HIS A 94 -0.12 -5.84 -1.73
C HIS A 94 1.04 -6.47 -2.51
N GLN A 95 2.09 -6.94 -1.84
CA GLN A 95 3.21 -7.61 -2.49
C GLN A 95 2.75 -8.87 -3.25
N VAL A 96 1.82 -9.63 -2.68
CA VAL A 96 1.33 -10.89 -3.26
C VAL A 96 0.39 -10.65 -4.46
N ILE A 97 -0.44 -9.61 -4.41
CA ILE A 97 -1.50 -9.39 -5.42
C ILE A 97 -1.18 -8.33 -6.49
N SER A 98 -0.14 -7.51 -6.31
CA SER A 98 0.16 -6.41 -7.25
C SER A 98 0.80 -6.91 -8.54
N GLY A 99 1.80 -7.78 -8.44
CA GLY A 99 2.65 -8.15 -9.58
C GLY A 99 3.73 -7.11 -9.91
N ASP A 100 3.95 -6.13 -9.02
CA ASP A 100 4.88 -5.00 -9.27
C ASP A 100 6.36 -5.36 -9.12
N THR A 101 6.70 -6.61 -8.76
CA THR A 101 8.07 -7.05 -8.48
C THR A 101 8.50 -8.27 -9.32
N PRO A 102 8.68 -8.16 -10.65
CA PRO A 102 9.16 -9.26 -11.46
C PRO A 102 10.53 -9.80 -10.97
N PRO A 103 10.78 -11.12 -11.03
CA PRO A 103 9.95 -12.15 -11.66
C PRO A 103 8.82 -12.69 -10.77
N MET A 104 8.56 -12.12 -9.58
CA MET A 104 7.47 -12.57 -8.70
C MET A 104 6.13 -12.40 -9.43
N PRO A 105 5.36 -13.49 -9.65
CA PRO A 105 4.10 -13.40 -10.36
C PRO A 105 3.02 -12.75 -9.48
N LYS A 106 1.95 -12.28 -10.13
CA LYS A 106 0.74 -11.84 -9.45
C LYS A 106 -0.08 -13.05 -9.02
N PHE A 107 -0.41 -13.14 -7.73
CA PHE A 107 -1.33 -14.14 -7.21
C PHE A 107 -2.71 -13.55 -6.93
N GLN A 108 -3.74 -14.41 -6.88
CA GLN A 108 -5.13 -14.02 -6.63
C GLN A 108 -5.81 -15.00 -5.64
N PRO A 109 -5.27 -15.16 -4.41
CA PRO A 109 -5.91 -16.02 -3.42
C PRO A 109 -7.23 -15.41 -2.94
N SER A 110 -8.17 -16.26 -2.53
CA SER A 110 -9.36 -15.82 -1.79
C SER A 110 -8.97 -15.12 -0.49
N GLU A 111 -9.91 -14.38 0.12
CA GLU A 111 -9.65 -13.65 1.36
C GLU A 111 -9.16 -14.57 2.49
N LYS A 112 -9.78 -15.75 2.61
CA LYS A 112 -9.41 -16.75 3.62
C LYS A 112 -8.04 -17.35 3.36
N GLU A 113 -7.71 -17.70 2.12
CA GLU A 113 -6.38 -18.22 1.76
C GLU A 113 -5.28 -17.19 2.04
N MET A 114 -5.52 -15.91 1.75
CA MET A 114 -4.56 -14.87 2.10
C MET A 114 -4.42 -14.70 3.61
N ALA A 115 -5.52 -14.73 4.37
CA ALA A 115 -5.46 -14.66 5.83
C ALA A 115 -4.67 -15.84 6.43
N ASP A 116 -4.87 -17.04 5.89
CA ASP A 116 -4.12 -18.25 6.27
C ASP A 116 -2.63 -18.08 5.95
N LEU A 117 -2.30 -17.62 4.75
CA LEU A 117 -0.92 -17.34 4.33
C LEU A 117 -0.25 -16.33 5.27
N LEU A 118 -0.92 -15.21 5.59
CA LEU A 118 -0.38 -14.21 6.52
C LEU A 118 -0.12 -14.81 7.91
N SER A 119 -1.06 -15.61 8.43
CA SER A 119 -0.88 -16.28 9.73
C SER A 119 0.32 -17.23 9.73
N TYR A 120 0.57 -17.94 8.63
CA TYR A 120 1.79 -18.73 8.49
C TYR A 120 3.05 -17.85 8.45
N LEU A 121 3.06 -16.75 7.69
CA LEU A 121 4.21 -15.85 7.60
C LEU A 121 4.59 -15.22 8.95
N GLU A 122 3.64 -15.07 9.88
CA GLU A 122 3.91 -14.64 11.26
C GLU A 122 4.71 -15.67 12.08
N THR A 123 4.70 -16.94 11.70
CA THR A 123 5.45 -18.02 12.37
C THR A 123 6.91 -18.12 11.92
N LEU A 124 7.26 -17.46 10.83
CA LEU A 124 8.59 -17.43 10.21
C LEU A 124 9.50 -16.35 10.82
#